data_AF-A0A382T9T3-F1
#
_entry.id   AF-A0A382T9T3-F1
#
_cell.length_a   1.000
_cell.length_b   1.000
_cell.length_c   1.000
_cell.angle_alpha   90.00
_cell.angle_beta   90.00
_cell.angle_gamma   90.00
#
_symmetry.space_group_name_H-M   'P 1'
#
loop_
_entity.id
_entity.type
_entity.pdbx_description
1 polymer ?
#
loop_
_entity_poly.entity_id
_entity_poly.type
_entity_poly.pdbx_seq_one_letter_code
_entity_poly.pdbx_strand_id
1 'polypeptide(L)' 'MASIFEELGVRPVLNAMGNRTLLGGSTPSATVRALMDEAESDYVNMSDLMDAVGVKIAEMIGAEAALVTSG' A
#
# COMPACT_ATOMS: atom_id res chain seq x y z
N MET A 1 10.68 7.19 -23.35
CA MET A 1 10.06 5.87 -23.11
C MET A 1 8.60 6.14 -22.83
N ALA A 2 7.67 5.47 -23.51
CA ALA A 2 6.26 5.63 -23.21
C ALA A 2 5.98 5.15 -21.78
N SER A 3 5.04 5.77 -21.07
CA SER A 3 4.63 5.26 -19.76
C SER A 3 3.88 3.92 -19.92
N ILE A 4 3.87 3.08 -18.88
CA ILE A 4 3.11 1.81 -18.89
C ILE A 4 1.64 2.06 -19.28
N PHE A 5 1.05 3.18 -18.84
CA PHE A 5 -0.32 3.54 -19.20
C PHE A 5 -0.47 3.89 -20.69
N GLU A 6 0.51 4.57 -21.29
CA GLU A 6 0.50 4.86 -22.73
C GLU A 6 0.62 3.59 -23.57
N GLU A 7 1.44 2.62 -23.14
CA GLU A 7 1.54 1.30 -23.78
C GLU A 7 0.22 0.52 -23.70
N LEU A 8 -0.53 0.70 -22.61
CA LEU A 8 -1.88 0.15 -22.43
C LEU A 8 -2.98 0.96 -23.12
N GLY A 9 -2.65 2.07 -23.81
CA GLY A 9 -3.63 2.95 -24.45
C GLY A 9 -4.49 3.77 -23.46
N VAL A 10 -4.05 3.87 -22.20
CA VAL A 10 -4.73 4.61 -21.13
C VAL A 10 -4.06 5.97 -20.95
N ARG A 11 -4.86 7.04 -20.99
CA ARG A 11 -4.35 8.41 -20.83
C ARG A 11 -4.18 8.76 -19.33
N PRO A 12 -2.98 9.12 -18.86
CA PRO A 12 -2.77 9.62 -17.51
C PRO A 12 -3.53 10.94 -17.26
N VAL A 13 -3.82 11.23 -15.99
CA VAL A 13 -4.53 12.44 -15.57
C VAL A 13 -3.76 13.21 -14.51
N LEU A 14 -3.89 14.54 -14.50
CA LEU A 14 -3.50 15.37 -13.37
C LEU A 14 -4.65 15.41 -12.36
N ASN A 15 -4.46 14.78 -11.22
CA ASN A 15 -5.49 14.70 -10.19
C ASN A 15 -5.47 15.95 -9.28
N ALA A 16 -6.48 16.82 -9.45
CA ALA A 16 -6.75 17.98 -8.59
C ALA A 16 -8.01 17.80 -7.72
N MET A 17 -8.53 16.56 -7.60
CA MET A 17 -9.78 16.24 -6.89
C MET A 17 -9.55 15.47 -5.57
N GLY A 18 -8.29 15.21 -5.20
CA GLY A 18 -7.95 14.40 -4.04
C GLY A 18 -8.10 12.88 -4.28
N ASN A 19 -8.25 12.10 -3.22
CA ASN A 19 -8.13 10.64 -3.26
C ASN A 19 -9.45 10.00 -3.74
N ARG A 20 -9.57 9.78 -5.06
CA ARG A 20 -10.81 9.30 -5.69
C ARG A 20 -10.70 7.83 -6.07
N THR A 21 -11.70 7.02 -5.69
CA THR A 21 -11.79 5.59 -6.07
C THR A 21 -11.66 5.38 -7.57
N LEU A 22 -12.30 6.23 -8.39
CA LEU A 22 -12.22 6.17 -9.86
C LEU A 22 -10.80 6.42 -10.42
N LEU A 23 -9.91 7.03 -9.63
CA LEU A 23 -8.55 7.39 -10.03
C LEU A 23 -7.48 6.56 -9.28
N GLY A 24 -7.86 5.45 -8.66
CA GLY A 24 -6.94 4.57 -7.94
C GLY A 24 -6.70 4.95 -6.47
N GLY A 25 -7.48 5.88 -5.92
CA GLY A 25 -7.46 6.20 -4.50
C GLY A 25 -6.25 7.03 -4.06
N SER A 26 -5.46 6.48 -3.14
CA SER A 26 -4.30 7.14 -2.51
C SER A 26 -3.00 6.65 -3.13
N THR A 27 -2.03 7.55 -3.29
CA THR A 27 -0.67 7.18 -3.68
C THR A 27 0.21 7.08 -2.43
N PRO A 28 1.02 6.01 -2.26
CA PRO A 28 1.98 5.92 -1.17
C PRO A 28 2.93 7.12 -1.14
N SER A 29 3.46 7.48 0.04
CA SER A 29 4.51 8.51 0.12
C SER A 29 5.85 7.98 -0.40
N ALA A 30 6.85 8.85 -0.60
CA ALA A 30 8.19 8.41 -0.98
C ALA A 30 8.82 7.49 0.08
N THR A 31 8.60 7.79 1.36
CA THR A 31 9.07 6.95 2.47
C THR A 31 8.42 5.57 2.45
N VAL A 32 7.11 5.48 2.21
CA VAL A 32 6.42 4.18 2.15
C VAL A 32 6.91 3.35 0.96
N ARG A 33 7.11 3.97 -0.21
CA ARG A 33 7.68 3.27 -1.38
C ARG A 33 9.05 2.68 -1.10
N ALA A 34 9.95 3.45 -0.48
CA ALA A 34 11.29 2.96 -0.15
C ALA A 34 11.26 1.73 0.79
N LEU A 35 10.34 1.70 1.75
CA LEU A 35 10.15 0.55 2.64
C LEU A 35 9.54 -0.65 1.93
N MET A 36 8.65 -0.43 0.95
CA MET A 36 8.13 -1.50 0.10
C MET A 36 9.24 -2.12 -0.74
N ASP A 37 10.09 -1.29 -1.36
CA ASP A 37 11.23 -1.75 -2.15
C ASP A 37 12.26 -2.52 -1.29
N GLU A 38 12.48 -2.09 -0.04
CA GLU A 38 13.32 -2.80 0.93
C GLU A 38 12.74 -4.19 1.25
N ALA A 39 11.43 -4.26 1.53
CA ALA A 39 10.75 -5.51 1.87
C ALA A 39 10.76 -6.55 0.73
N GLU A 40 10.83 -6.13 -0.54
CA GLU A 40 10.93 -7.04 -1.69
C GLU A 40 12.21 -7.89 -1.69
N SER A 41 13.23 -7.51 -0.91
CA SER A 41 14.51 -8.24 -0.84
C SER A 41 14.49 -9.45 0.10
N ASP A 42 13.45 -9.59 0.92
CA ASP A 42 13.38 -10.58 2.00
C ASP A 42 12.17 -11.51 1.87
N TYR A 43 12.35 -12.75 2.34
CA TYR A 43 11.25 -13.71 2.53
C TYR A 43 11.00 -13.91 4.02
N VAL A 44 9.75 -13.84 4.43
CA VAL A 44 9.32 -14.06 5.81
C VAL A 44 8.18 -15.07 5.90
N ASN A 45 8.00 -15.66 7.07
CA ASN A 45 6.79 -16.42 7.35
C ASN A 45 5.61 -15.44 7.48
N MET A 46 4.63 -15.57 6.58
CA MET A 46 3.49 -14.67 6.52
C MET A 46 2.62 -14.70 7.77
N SER A 47 2.51 -15.84 8.45
CA SER A 47 1.76 -15.93 9.72
C SER A 47 2.40 -15.06 10.80
N ASP A 48 3.73 -15.13 10.94
CA ASP A 48 4.47 -14.35 11.94
C ASP A 48 4.37 -12.85 11.64
N LEU A 49 4.43 -12.47 10.35
CA LEU A 49 4.23 -11.08 9.93
C LEU A 49 2.83 -10.56 10.27
N MET A 50 1.78 -11.34 9.98
CA MET A 50 0.40 -10.96 10.26
C MET A 50 0.15 -10.78 11.77
N ASP A 51 0.66 -11.70 12.60
CA ASP A 51 0.54 -11.61 14.05
C ASP A 51 1.25 -10.35 14.59
N ALA A 52 2.48 -10.09 14.13
CA ALA A 52 3.24 -8.91 14.56
C ALA A 52 2.57 -7.59 14.13
N VAL A 53 2.08 -7.51 12.90
CA VAL A 53 1.37 -6.33 12.38
C VAL A 53 0.04 -6.13 13.13
N GLY A 54 -0.69 -7.21 13.41
CA GLY A 54 -1.94 -7.16 14.17
C GLY A 54 -1.77 -6.57 15.56
N VAL A 55 -0.76 -7.05 16.32
CA VAL A 55 -0.39 -6.46 17.62
C VAL A 55 -0.07 -4.97 17.48
N LYS A 56 0.76 -4.62 16.48
CA LYS A 56 1.22 -3.26 16.31
C LYS A 56 0.08 -2.28 15.98
N ILE A 57 -0.87 -2.69 15.15
CA ILE A 57 -2.05 -1.88 14.82
C ILE A 57 -2.98 -1.76 16.04
N ALA A 58 -3.22 -2.87 16.75
CA ALA A 58 -4.06 -2.87 17.95
C ALA A 58 -3.54 -1.88 19.00
N GLU A 59 -2.22 -1.85 19.24
CA GLU A 59 -1.55 -0.86 20.09
C GLU A 59 -1.80 0.59 19.64
N MET A 60 -1.66 0.86 18.33
CA MET A 60 -1.82 2.21 17.79
C MET A 60 -3.23 2.76 17.95
N ILE A 61 -4.25 1.91 17.84
CA ILE A 61 -5.65 2.34 17.88
C ILE A 61 -6.33 2.07 19.24
N GLY A 62 -5.64 1.43 20.18
CA GLY A 62 -6.17 1.08 21.50
C GLY A 62 -7.25 -0.02 21.45
N ALA A 63 -7.14 -0.95 20.51
CA ALA A 63 -8.04 -2.10 20.40
C ALA A 63 -7.44 -3.36 21.05
N GLU A 64 -8.28 -4.36 21.33
CA GLU A 64 -7.83 -5.65 21.87
C GLU A 64 -7.03 -6.46 20.85
N ALA A 65 -7.42 -6.41 19.58
CA ALA A 65 -6.76 -7.10 18.48
C ALA A 65 -7.05 -6.39 17.15
N ALA A 66 -6.20 -6.62 16.16
CA ALA A 66 -6.40 -6.16 14.78
C ALA A 66 -5.99 -7.24 13.78
N LEU A 67 -6.71 -7.31 12.65
CA LEU A 67 -6.42 -8.22 11.54
C LEU A 67 -6.46 -7.43 10.23
N VAL A 68 -5.40 -7.56 9.44
CA VAL A 68 -5.35 -7.01 8.08
C VAL A 68 -5.92 -8.05 7.11
N THR A 69 -6.84 -7.62 6.25
CA THR A 69 -7.46 -8.47 5.21
C THR A 69 -7.29 -7.81 3.84
N SER A 70 -7.48 -8.57 2.78
CA SER A 70 -7.53 -8.01 1.43
C SER A 70 -8.80 -7.17 1.26
N GLY A 71 -8.65 -5.95 0.74
CA GLY A 71 -9.75 -5.07 0.35
C GLY A 71 -10.02 -5.07 -1.15
#